data_AF-A0A1Y1MV67-F1
#
_entry.id   AF-A0A1Y1MV67-F1
#
_cell.length_a   1.000
_cell.length_b   1.000
_cell.length_c   1.000
_cell.angle_alpha   90.00
_cell.angle_beta   90.00
_cell.angle_gamma   90.00
#
_symmetry.space_group_name_H-M   'P 1'
#
loop_
_entity.id
_entity.type
_entity.pdbx_description
1 polymer ?
#
loop_
_entity_poly.entity_id
_entity_poly.type
_entity_poly.pdbx_seq_one_letter_code
_entity_poly.pdbx_strand_id
1 'polypeptide(L)'
;EKSSEREPAEEMATNGETNSVEKPPQAIDPKEVKGDSDHSTPDEEHLSKLNTKRLCERWLDSLFMVLYEDLRVYTIWRTQMAQYRAQQMQYKKSAEEWEILGALAERLQHFDEAVEAYRACLSLRFSPKSLAGVLRVFQKTKNTRDTVAAVIRLVTWQYRWYSEFSPELLHTIRTLIEDEGAVKVRSIIQATSLPQTVLDLTHHYAALCATFRSSGTDG
;
A
#
# COMPACT_ATOMS: atom_id res chain seq x y z
N GLU A 1 46.73 -30.81 28.88
CA GLU A 1 45.31 -30.78 29.29
C GLU A 1 44.71 -29.42 29.00
N LYS A 2 43.51 -29.46 28.41
CA LYS A 2 42.52 -28.38 28.19
C LYS A 2 42.91 -27.17 27.33
N SER A 3 42.85 -27.41 26.02
CA SER A 3 42.32 -26.48 25.03
C SER A 3 40.85 -26.15 25.37
N SER A 4 40.46 -24.88 25.42
CA SER A 4 39.07 -24.44 25.51
C SER A 4 38.79 -23.54 24.31
N GLU A 5 37.97 -24.05 23.40
CA GLU A 5 37.49 -23.42 22.18
C GLU A 5 36.67 -22.16 22.52
N ARG A 6 36.87 -21.09 21.74
CA ARG A 6 35.98 -19.91 21.71
C ARG A 6 34.94 -20.13 20.62
N GLU A 7 33.69 -20.01 21.02
CA GLU A 7 32.48 -20.08 20.18
C GLU A 7 32.48 -18.99 19.08
N PRO A 8 32.05 -19.30 17.84
CA PRO A 8 31.87 -18.30 16.78
C PRO A 8 30.45 -17.70 16.77
N ALA A 9 30.37 -16.53 16.15
CA ALA A 9 29.27 -15.58 16.11
C ALA A 9 27.92 -16.13 15.60
N GLU A 10 26.84 -15.65 16.23
CA GLU A 10 25.46 -15.80 15.74
C GLU A 10 25.24 -15.00 14.45
N GLU A 11 25.09 -15.70 13.33
CA GLU A 11 24.56 -15.15 12.09
C GLU A 11 23.02 -15.12 12.15
N MET A 12 22.43 -13.93 11.98
CA MET A 12 20.99 -13.74 11.86
C MET A 12 20.49 -14.39 10.57
N ALA A 13 19.92 -15.58 10.70
CA ALA A 13 19.24 -16.27 9.61
C ALA A 13 17.97 -15.52 9.19
N THR A 14 17.94 -15.16 7.91
CA THR A 14 16.83 -14.58 7.19
C THR A 14 15.66 -15.57 7.09
N ASN A 15 14.48 -15.19 7.58
CA ASN A 15 13.24 -15.95 7.36
C ASN A 15 12.86 -15.91 5.89
N GLY A 16 13.27 -16.91 5.11
CA GLY A 16 12.89 -16.93 3.71
C GLY A 16 13.54 -17.98 2.82
N GLU A 17 13.86 -19.18 3.32
CA GLU A 17 14.12 -20.31 2.40
C GLU A 17 13.38 -21.58 2.84
N THR A 18 12.54 -22.05 1.91
CA THR A 18 12.29 -23.46 1.58
C THR A 18 11.79 -24.39 2.70
N ASN A 19 10.68 -24.03 3.34
CA ASN A 19 9.76 -25.05 3.83
C ASN A 19 8.38 -24.82 3.22
N SER A 20 7.99 -25.79 2.38
CA SER A 20 6.62 -26.10 2.01
C SER A 20 5.66 -25.68 3.11
N VAL A 21 4.65 -24.86 2.78
CA VAL A 21 3.51 -24.54 3.66
C VAL A 21 3.13 -25.82 4.39
N GLU A 22 3.41 -25.90 5.69
CA GLU A 22 3.16 -27.10 6.48
C GLU A 22 1.68 -27.45 6.33
N LYS A 23 1.40 -28.59 5.68
CA LYS A 23 0.06 -29.15 5.63
C LYS A 23 -0.32 -29.44 7.10
N PRO A 24 -1.38 -28.83 7.64
CA PRO A 24 -1.70 -28.99 9.05
C PRO A 24 -1.90 -30.49 9.37
N PRO A 25 -1.41 -30.98 10.53
CA PRO A 25 -1.33 -32.40 10.86
C PRO A 25 -2.69 -33.11 11.02
N GLN A 26 -3.80 -32.40 10.75
CA GLN A 26 -5.17 -32.90 10.82
C GLN A 26 -5.94 -32.73 9.51
N ALA A 27 -5.27 -32.38 8.40
CA ALA A 27 -5.87 -32.56 7.08
C ALA A 27 -5.73 -34.05 6.70
N ILE A 28 -6.55 -34.90 7.32
CA ILE A 28 -6.66 -36.32 6.95
C ILE A 28 -7.00 -36.34 5.45
N ASP A 29 -6.12 -36.92 4.64
CA ASP A 29 -6.42 -37.11 3.23
C ASP A 29 -7.63 -38.06 3.13
N PRO A 30 -8.69 -37.71 2.39
CA PRO A 30 -9.90 -38.53 2.31
C PRO A 30 -9.65 -39.93 1.68
N LYS A 31 -8.43 -40.22 1.25
CA LYS A 31 -7.99 -41.56 0.82
C LYS A 31 -7.62 -42.49 1.98
N GLU A 32 -7.20 -41.99 3.14
CA GLU A 32 -6.73 -42.84 4.25
C GLU A 32 -7.86 -43.41 5.12
N VAL A 33 -9.12 -43.00 4.90
CA VAL A 33 -10.29 -43.57 5.59
C VAL A 33 -10.87 -44.79 4.85
N LYS A 34 -10.33 -45.18 3.67
CA LYS A 34 -10.70 -46.41 2.95
C LYS A 34 -9.88 -47.63 3.40
N GLY A 35 -9.86 -47.89 4.71
CA GLY A 35 -9.39 -49.15 5.28
C GLY A 35 -10.51 -49.77 6.12
N ASP A 36 -11.12 -50.84 5.61
CA ASP A 36 -12.17 -51.66 6.23
C ASP A 36 -13.58 -51.05 6.41
N SER A 37 -14.38 -51.08 5.35
CA SER A 37 -15.76 -51.63 5.34
C SER A 37 -16.46 -51.31 4.01
N ASP A 38 -16.71 -52.33 3.20
CA ASP A 38 -17.25 -52.22 1.83
C ASP A 38 -18.77 -51.97 1.77
N HIS A 39 -19.31 -51.21 2.73
CA HIS A 39 -20.73 -50.86 2.78
C HIS A 39 -20.99 -49.47 3.38
N SER A 40 -20.22 -48.45 2.99
CA SER A 40 -20.50 -47.06 3.37
C SER A 40 -21.73 -46.54 2.63
N THR A 41 -22.79 -46.22 3.37
CA THR A 41 -23.96 -45.51 2.83
C THR A 41 -23.52 -44.11 2.35
N PRO A 42 -24.16 -43.53 1.32
CA PRO A 42 -23.76 -42.22 0.80
C PRO A 42 -23.71 -41.12 1.88
N ASP A 43 -24.53 -41.25 2.93
CA ASP A 43 -24.55 -40.35 4.08
C ASP A 43 -23.24 -40.32 4.90
N GLU A 44 -22.53 -41.44 5.02
CA GLU A 44 -21.26 -41.52 5.76
C GLU A 44 -20.08 -40.86 5.01
N GLU A 45 -20.08 -40.90 3.68
CA GLU A 45 -19.12 -40.17 2.86
C GLU A 45 -19.35 -38.65 2.91
N HIS A 46 -20.59 -38.19 3.11
CA HIS A 46 -20.89 -36.78 3.30
C HIS A 46 -20.44 -36.30 4.70
N LEU A 47 -20.68 -37.10 5.74
CA LEU A 47 -20.28 -36.78 7.12
C LEU A 47 -18.76 -36.67 7.30
N SER A 48 -17.99 -37.58 6.69
CA SER A 48 -16.52 -37.55 6.72
C SER A 48 -15.93 -36.30 6.03
N LYS A 49 -16.54 -35.83 4.93
CA LYS A 49 -16.16 -34.56 4.26
C LYS A 49 -16.53 -33.31 5.07
N LEU A 50 -17.56 -33.39 5.92
CA LEU A 50 -17.91 -32.30 6.85
C LEU A 50 -16.96 -32.23 8.04
N ASN A 51 -16.38 -33.36 8.46
CA ASN A 51 -15.42 -33.42 9.56
C ASN A 51 -14.05 -32.81 9.23
N THR A 52 -13.73 -32.62 7.95
CA THR A 52 -12.51 -31.94 7.50
C THR A 52 -12.65 -30.41 7.48
N LYS A 53 -13.87 -29.87 7.58
CA LYS A 53 -14.11 -28.42 7.57
C LYS A 53 -13.83 -27.84 8.95
N ARG A 54 -12.95 -26.84 9.01
CA ARG A 54 -12.72 -26.04 10.21
C ARG A 54 -13.72 -24.90 10.25
N LEU A 55 -14.25 -24.60 11.43
CA LEU A 55 -15.06 -23.41 11.64
C LEU A 55 -14.19 -22.17 11.42
N CYS A 56 -14.65 -21.23 10.61
CA CYS A 56 -13.96 -19.95 10.46
C CYS A 56 -14.07 -19.16 11.77
N GLU A 57 -12.97 -18.52 12.17
CA GLU A 57 -13.01 -17.55 13.26
C GLU A 57 -13.94 -16.39 12.88
N ARG A 58 -14.73 -15.89 13.84
CA ARG A 58 -15.77 -14.87 13.58
C ARG A 58 -15.21 -13.55 13.01
N TRP A 59 -13.97 -13.21 13.35
CA TRP A 59 -13.30 -12.02 12.81
C TRP A 59 -12.98 -12.18 11.31
N LEU A 60 -12.68 -13.41 10.85
CA LEU A 60 -12.43 -13.71 9.44
C LEU A 60 -13.73 -13.68 8.63
N ASP A 61 -14.82 -14.20 9.19
CA ASP A 61 -16.16 -14.09 8.59
C ASP A 61 -16.57 -12.62 8.39
N SER A 62 -16.32 -11.79 9.42
CA SER A 62 -16.53 -10.34 9.33
C SER A 62 -15.66 -9.70 8.24
N LEU A 63 -14.41 -10.13 8.08
CA LEU A 63 -13.51 -9.64 7.03
C LEU A 63 -14.02 -10.02 5.62
N PHE A 64 -14.55 -11.23 5.44
CA PHE A 64 -15.15 -11.64 4.17
C PHE A 64 -16.39 -10.82 3.82
N MET A 65 -17.21 -10.47 4.81
CA MET A 65 -18.35 -9.58 4.60
C MET A 65 -17.91 -8.17 4.18
N VAL A 66 -16.88 -7.60 4.81
CA VAL A 66 -16.31 -6.30 4.39
C VAL A 66 -15.74 -6.37 2.98
N LEU A 67 -15.02 -7.44 2.65
CA LEU A 67 -14.48 -7.65 1.30
C LEU A 67 -15.60 -7.76 0.25
N TYR A 68 -16.67 -8.49 0.56
CA TYR A 68 -17.83 -8.61 -0.33
C TYR A 68 -18.47 -7.24 -0.60
N GLU A 69 -18.64 -6.43 0.44
CA GLU A 69 -19.17 -5.09 0.33
C GLU A 69 -18.27 -4.17 -0.51
N ASP A 70 -16.95 -4.24 -0.31
CA ASP A 70 -15.99 -3.50 -1.13
C ASP A 70 -16.08 -3.92 -2.61
N LEU A 71 -16.11 -5.23 -2.91
CA LEU A 71 -16.27 -5.72 -4.28
C LEU A 71 -17.59 -5.23 -4.90
N ARG A 72 -18.69 -5.29 -4.14
CA ARG A 72 -20.02 -4.86 -4.60
C ARG A 72 -20.01 -3.39 -5.01
N VAL A 73 -19.50 -2.51 -4.13
CA VAL A 73 -19.44 -1.06 -4.40
C VAL A 73 -18.50 -0.77 -5.57
N TYR A 74 -17.35 -1.44 -5.64
CA TYR A 74 -16.42 -1.31 -6.76
C TYR A 74 -17.08 -1.66 -8.10
N THR A 75 -17.73 -2.83 -8.18
CA THR A 75 -18.39 -3.27 -9.41
C THR A 75 -19.48 -2.30 -9.84
N ILE A 76 -20.32 -1.83 -8.91
CA ILE A 76 -21.36 -0.82 -9.21
C ILE A 76 -20.73 0.44 -9.79
N TRP A 77 -19.67 0.96 -9.17
CA TRP A 77 -18.97 2.15 -9.67
C TRP A 77 -18.42 1.93 -11.09
N ARG A 78 -17.70 0.82 -11.34
CA ARG A 78 -17.13 0.54 -12.65
C ARG A 78 -18.20 0.39 -13.73
N THR A 79 -19.30 -0.29 -13.42
CA THR A 79 -20.44 -0.43 -14.33
C THR A 79 -21.10 0.92 -14.62
N GLN A 80 -21.36 1.73 -13.60
CA GLN A 80 -21.94 3.08 -13.79
C GLN A 80 -21.03 3.95 -14.67
N MET A 81 -19.74 3.97 -14.38
CA MET A 81 -18.78 4.78 -15.14
C MET A 81 -18.72 4.34 -16.61
N ALA A 82 -18.79 3.04 -16.89
CA ALA A 82 -18.89 2.51 -18.25
C ALA A 82 -20.22 2.88 -18.95
N GLN A 83 -21.34 2.79 -18.24
CA GLN A 83 -22.67 3.17 -18.76
C GLN A 83 -22.73 4.65 -19.14
N TYR A 84 -22.24 5.53 -18.27
CA TYR A 84 -22.19 6.98 -18.55
C TYR A 84 -21.29 7.29 -19.73
N ARG A 85 -20.13 6.63 -19.82
CA ARG A 85 -19.21 6.77 -20.97
C ARG A 85 -19.88 6.33 -22.28
N ALA A 86 -20.65 5.23 -22.27
CA ALA A 86 -21.38 4.75 -23.45
C ALA A 86 -22.51 5.71 -23.88
N GLN A 87 -23.17 6.36 -22.91
CA GLN A 87 -24.19 7.39 -23.15
C GLN A 87 -23.61 8.77 -23.47
N GLN A 88 -22.28 8.89 -23.58
CA GLN A 88 -21.55 10.16 -23.74
C GLN A 88 -21.91 11.21 -22.68
N MET A 89 -22.34 10.77 -21.50
CA MET A 89 -22.70 11.62 -20.37
C MET A 89 -21.53 11.74 -19.39
N GLN A 90 -21.35 12.91 -18.80
CA GLN A 90 -20.33 13.12 -17.78
C GLN A 90 -20.73 12.41 -16.48
N TYR A 91 -19.87 11.51 -15.99
CA TYR A 91 -20.02 10.92 -14.67
C TYR A 91 -19.57 11.92 -13.61
N LYS A 92 -20.53 12.59 -12.96
CA LYS A 92 -20.27 13.61 -11.92
C LYS A 92 -20.48 13.01 -10.54
N LYS A 93 -19.49 13.24 -9.67
CA LYS A 93 -19.45 12.80 -8.28
C LYS A 93 -18.81 13.89 -7.41
N SER A 94 -19.14 13.90 -6.13
CA SER A 94 -18.51 14.79 -5.14
C SER A 94 -17.02 14.45 -4.98
N ALA A 95 -16.23 15.43 -4.57
CA ALA A 95 -14.80 15.22 -4.28
C ALA A 95 -14.58 14.12 -3.22
N GLU A 96 -15.47 14.03 -2.23
CA GLU A 96 -15.41 13.04 -1.15
C GLU A 96 -15.77 11.64 -1.65
N GLU A 97 -16.75 11.53 -2.56
CA GLU A 97 -17.10 10.25 -3.18
C GLU A 97 -15.92 9.72 -4.00
N TRP A 98 -15.23 10.58 -4.76
CA TRP A 98 -14.02 10.20 -5.50
C TRP A 98 -12.88 9.75 -4.59
N GLU A 99 -12.69 10.41 -3.46
CA GLU A 99 -11.69 10.03 -2.46
C GLU A 99 -11.98 8.64 -1.88
N ILE A 100 -13.24 8.37 -1.51
CA ILE A 100 -13.66 7.06 -0.96
C ILE A 100 -13.53 5.96 -2.03
N LEU A 101 -13.93 6.22 -3.28
CA LEU A 101 -13.80 5.26 -4.38
C LEU A 101 -12.33 4.95 -4.68
N GLY A 102 -11.45 5.94 -4.62
CA GLY A 102 -10.00 5.73 -4.75
C GLY A 102 -9.43 4.85 -3.65
N ALA A 103 -9.79 5.12 -2.39
CA ALA A 103 -9.37 4.31 -1.24
C ALA A 103 -9.93 2.89 -1.29
N LEU A 104 -11.15 2.71 -1.81
CA LEU A 104 -11.75 1.41 -2.02
C LEU A 104 -11.01 0.62 -3.12
N ALA A 105 -10.73 1.24 -4.26
CA ALA A 105 -9.98 0.60 -5.34
C ALA A 105 -8.56 0.21 -4.88
N GLU A 106 -7.93 1.05 -4.07
CA GLU A 106 -6.62 0.76 -3.48
C GLU A 106 -6.66 -0.43 -2.52
N ARG A 107 -7.71 -0.56 -1.69
CA ARG A 107 -7.91 -1.74 -0.83
C ARG A 107 -8.06 -3.03 -1.64
N LEU A 108 -8.71 -2.95 -2.81
CA LEU A 108 -8.87 -4.06 -3.76
C LEU A 108 -7.65 -4.28 -4.68
N GLN A 109 -6.54 -3.57 -4.47
CA GLN A 109 -5.33 -3.65 -5.29
C GLN A 109 -5.50 -3.21 -6.76
N HIS A 110 -6.51 -2.40 -7.05
CA HIS A 110 -6.76 -1.78 -8.35
C HIS A 110 -6.16 -0.37 -8.41
N PHE A 111 -4.82 -0.31 -8.53
CA PHE A 111 -4.06 0.95 -8.40
C PHE A 111 -4.32 1.95 -9.52
N ASP A 112 -4.47 1.50 -10.77
CA ASP A 112 -4.66 2.40 -11.90
C ASP A 112 -5.99 3.16 -11.78
N GLU A 113 -7.03 2.47 -11.33
CA GLU A 113 -8.35 3.07 -11.13
C GLU A 113 -8.43 3.89 -9.85
N ALA A 114 -7.68 3.50 -8.81
CA ALA A 114 -7.49 4.35 -7.64
C ALA A 114 -6.90 5.71 -8.03
N VAL A 115 -5.87 5.73 -8.89
CA VAL A 115 -5.25 6.97 -9.38
C VAL A 115 -6.21 7.80 -10.22
N GLU A 116 -7.03 7.18 -11.07
CA GLU A 116 -8.06 7.90 -11.84
C GLU A 116 -9.03 8.62 -10.90
N ALA A 117 -9.52 7.92 -9.86
CA ALA A 117 -10.39 8.48 -8.85
C ALA A 117 -9.71 9.59 -8.02
N TYR A 118 -8.47 9.38 -7.57
CA TYR A 118 -7.72 10.38 -6.83
C TYR A 118 -7.42 11.64 -7.65
N ARG A 119 -7.12 11.51 -8.95
CA ARG A 119 -6.96 12.65 -9.86
C ARG A 119 -8.28 13.40 -10.06
N ALA A 120 -9.40 12.69 -10.18
CA ALA A 120 -10.73 13.29 -10.25
C ALA A 120 -11.11 14.01 -8.94
N CYS A 121 -10.69 13.49 -7.78
CA CYS A 121 -10.82 14.20 -6.50
C CYS A 121 -9.98 15.49 -6.49
N LEU A 122 -8.70 15.40 -6.86
CA LEU A 122 -7.75 16.51 -6.82
C LEU A 122 -8.09 17.64 -7.81
N SER A 123 -8.81 17.35 -8.89
CA SER A 123 -9.30 18.38 -9.81
C SER A 123 -10.47 19.20 -9.24
N LEU A 124 -11.22 18.62 -8.29
CA LEU A 124 -12.34 19.29 -7.61
C LEU A 124 -11.91 19.98 -6.32
N ARG A 125 -11.14 19.28 -5.48
CA ARG A 125 -10.71 19.75 -4.16
C ARG A 125 -9.34 19.17 -3.82
N PHE A 126 -8.50 19.96 -3.16
CA PHE A 126 -7.30 19.40 -2.53
C PHE A 126 -7.67 18.42 -1.41
N SER A 127 -7.12 17.21 -1.47
CA SER A 127 -7.18 16.23 -0.39
C SER A 127 -5.78 15.63 -0.16
N PRO A 128 -5.26 15.65 1.09
CA PRO A 128 -3.95 15.09 1.39
C PRO A 128 -3.89 13.57 1.14
N LYS A 129 -5.00 12.85 1.39
CA LYS A 129 -5.09 11.41 1.15
C LYS A 129 -5.00 11.08 -0.34
N SER A 130 -5.79 11.77 -1.17
CA SER A 130 -5.75 11.58 -2.63
C SER A 130 -4.38 11.93 -3.20
N LEU A 131 -3.72 12.99 -2.71
CA LEU A 131 -2.38 13.35 -3.17
C LEU A 131 -1.32 12.34 -2.72
N ALA A 132 -1.41 11.80 -1.50
CA ALA A 132 -0.54 10.72 -1.03
C ALA A 132 -0.72 9.43 -1.87
N GLY A 133 -1.96 9.09 -2.24
CA GLY A 133 -2.25 7.97 -3.14
C GLY A 133 -1.60 8.15 -4.52
N VAL A 134 -1.70 9.34 -5.11
CA VAL A 134 -1.06 9.64 -6.41
C VAL A 134 0.47 9.71 -6.29
N LEU A 135 1.01 10.18 -5.16
CA LEU A 135 2.45 10.25 -4.90
C LEU A 135 3.12 8.88 -5.04
N ARG A 136 2.48 7.79 -4.57
CA ARG A 136 2.99 6.42 -4.70
C ARG A 136 3.23 6.04 -6.17
N VAL A 137 2.37 6.51 -7.08
CA VAL A 137 2.55 6.27 -8.52
C VAL A 137 3.65 7.15 -9.10
N PHE A 138 3.79 8.40 -8.66
CA PHE A 138 4.92 9.24 -9.08
C PHE A 138 6.28 8.68 -8.66
N GLN A 139 6.36 8.08 -7.47
CA GLN A 139 7.55 7.37 -7.02
C GLN A 139 7.84 6.15 -7.90
N LYS A 140 6.80 5.38 -8.24
CA LYS A 140 6.94 4.18 -9.08
C LYS A 140 7.36 4.51 -10.52
N THR A 141 6.87 5.62 -11.08
CA THR A 141 7.24 6.11 -12.42
C THR A 141 8.54 6.93 -12.44
N LYS A 142 9.17 7.15 -11.28
CA LYS A 142 10.36 8.00 -11.10
C LYS A 142 10.21 9.41 -11.70
N ASN A 143 9.01 9.99 -11.59
CA ASN A 143 8.79 11.36 -12.03
C ASN A 143 9.19 12.35 -10.93
N THR A 144 10.42 12.84 -11.01
CA THR A 144 11.05 13.71 -10.01
C THR A 144 10.31 15.02 -9.81
N ARG A 145 9.87 15.68 -10.90
CA ARG A 145 9.22 17.00 -10.81
C ARG A 145 7.86 16.91 -10.13
N ASP A 146 7.04 15.94 -10.53
CA ASP A 146 5.70 15.77 -9.96
C ASP A 146 5.77 15.26 -8.51
N THR A 147 6.77 14.43 -8.18
CA THR A 147 7.06 13.98 -6.81
C THR A 147 7.40 15.17 -5.92
N VAL A 148 8.33 16.04 -6.34
CA VAL A 148 8.69 17.26 -5.57
C VAL A 148 7.48 18.17 -5.39
N ALA A 149 6.70 18.42 -6.44
CA ALA A 149 5.52 19.27 -6.36
C ALA A 149 4.46 18.69 -5.40
N ALA A 150 4.25 17.38 -5.42
CA ALA A 150 3.35 16.70 -4.48
C ALA A 150 3.86 16.79 -3.03
N VAL A 151 5.15 16.55 -2.81
CA VAL A 151 5.79 16.67 -1.49
C VAL A 151 5.66 18.09 -0.93
N ILE A 152 5.94 19.12 -1.71
CA ILE A 152 5.80 20.53 -1.26
C ILE A 152 4.37 20.80 -0.79
N ARG A 153 3.35 20.35 -1.56
CA ARG A 153 1.94 20.54 -1.18
C ARG A 153 1.57 19.77 0.09
N LEU A 154 2.08 18.55 0.26
CA LEU A 154 1.84 17.74 1.47
C LEU A 154 2.53 18.34 2.70
N VAL A 155 3.78 18.81 2.58
CA VAL A 155 4.51 19.50 3.67
C VAL A 155 3.77 20.78 4.06
N THR A 156 3.33 21.57 3.08
CA THR A 156 2.57 22.81 3.35
C THR A 156 1.26 22.52 4.08
N TRP A 157 0.57 21.44 3.71
CA TRP A 157 -0.63 20.99 4.40
C TRP A 157 -0.31 20.54 5.83
N GLN A 158 0.76 19.78 6.03
CA GLN A 158 1.15 19.30 7.37
C GLN A 158 1.51 20.46 8.31
N TYR A 159 2.24 21.45 7.80
CA TYR A 159 2.57 22.67 8.52
C TYR A 159 1.33 23.45 8.95
N ARG A 160 0.28 23.50 8.11
CA ARG A 160 -0.99 24.15 8.47
C ARG A 160 -1.63 23.55 9.73
N TRP A 161 -1.41 22.27 10.00
CA TRP A 161 -1.92 21.56 11.19
C TRP A 161 -0.90 21.49 12.34
N TYR A 162 0.11 22.36 12.33
CA TYR A 162 1.17 22.43 13.35
C TYR A 162 1.99 21.15 13.49
N SER A 163 2.02 20.31 12.45
CA SER A 163 2.88 19.14 12.41
C SER A 163 4.11 19.46 11.59
N GLU A 164 5.24 19.64 12.26
CA GLU A 164 6.50 19.99 11.62
C GLU A 164 7.19 18.78 10.97
N PHE A 165 6.88 17.57 11.46
CA PHE A 165 7.55 16.34 11.06
C PHE A 165 6.56 15.29 10.54
N SER A 166 6.93 14.60 9.46
CA SER A 166 6.26 13.41 8.94
C SER A 166 7.30 12.38 8.48
N PRO A 167 7.35 11.18 9.08
CA PRO A 167 8.28 10.12 8.67
C PRO A 167 8.07 9.68 7.21
N GLU A 168 6.82 9.64 6.74
CA GLU A 168 6.49 9.23 5.37
C GLU A 168 7.07 10.24 4.36
N LEU A 169 6.92 11.55 4.61
CA LEU A 169 7.48 12.59 3.75
C LEU A 169 9.01 12.65 3.82
N LEU A 170 9.60 12.40 4.99
CA LEU A 170 11.05 12.28 5.11
C LEU A 170 11.56 11.11 4.27
N HIS A 171 10.90 9.95 4.33
CA HIS A 171 11.28 8.79 3.54
C HIS A 171 11.18 9.07 2.03
N THR A 172 10.10 9.72 1.57
CA THR A 172 9.95 10.05 0.15
C THR A 172 11.04 11.02 -0.33
N ILE A 173 11.36 12.06 0.45
CA ILE A 173 12.44 13.01 0.14
C ILE A 173 13.80 12.31 0.15
N ARG A 174 14.06 11.43 1.12
CA ARG A 174 15.30 10.66 1.20
C ARG A 174 15.46 9.79 -0.05
N THR A 175 14.45 9.01 -0.43
CA THR A 175 14.51 8.17 -1.64
C THR A 175 14.72 9.00 -2.91
N LEU A 176 14.16 10.21 -2.95
CA LEU A 176 14.35 11.13 -4.07
C LEU A 176 15.78 11.66 -4.15
N ILE A 177 16.38 12.01 -3.01
CA ILE A 177 17.77 12.47 -2.92
C ILE A 177 18.75 11.32 -3.24
N GLU A 178 18.45 10.11 -2.79
CA GLU A 178 19.24 8.91 -3.10
C GLU A 178 19.26 8.60 -4.61
N ASP A 179 18.13 8.79 -5.30
CA ASP A 179 18.02 8.52 -6.75
C ASP A 179 18.59 9.65 -7.64
N GLU A 180 18.38 10.92 -7.27
CA GLU A 180 18.63 12.08 -8.17
C GLU A 180 19.73 13.03 -7.70
N GLY A 181 20.13 12.93 -6.42
CA GLY A 181 21.10 13.81 -5.78
C GLY A 181 20.50 15.09 -5.17
N ALA A 182 21.06 15.50 -4.03
CA ALA A 182 20.54 16.62 -3.24
C ALA A 182 20.51 17.96 -3.99
N VAL A 183 21.56 18.28 -4.78
CA VAL A 183 21.66 19.54 -5.54
C VAL A 183 20.53 19.67 -6.57
N LYS A 184 20.23 18.58 -7.29
CA LYS A 184 19.19 18.57 -8.32
C LYS A 184 17.82 18.76 -7.69
N VAL A 185 17.51 18.05 -6.61
CA VAL A 185 16.25 18.19 -5.87
C VAL A 185 16.10 19.62 -5.35
N ARG A 186 17.16 20.20 -4.76
CA ARG A 186 17.14 21.59 -4.27
C ARG A 186 16.88 22.60 -5.38
N SER A 187 17.50 22.43 -6.54
CA SER A 187 17.30 23.28 -7.73
C SER A 187 15.86 23.22 -8.24
N ILE A 188 15.26 22.02 -8.28
CA ILE A 188 13.85 21.85 -8.67
C ILE A 188 12.91 22.54 -7.69
N ILE A 189 13.16 22.40 -6.38
CA ILE A 189 12.37 23.09 -5.34
C ILE A 189 12.42 24.61 -5.56
N GLN A 190 13.61 25.17 -5.77
CA GLN A 190 13.80 26.61 -6.03
C GLN A 190 13.12 27.08 -7.33
N ALA A 191 13.04 26.22 -8.36
CA ALA A 191 12.41 26.55 -9.63
C ALA A 191 10.87 26.64 -9.59
N THR A 192 10.22 26.24 -8.49
CA THR A 192 8.74 26.12 -8.39
C THR A 192 8.04 27.48 -8.20
N SER A 193 8.78 28.59 -8.11
CA SER A 193 8.28 29.97 -7.95
C SER A 193 7.27 30.22 -6.82
N LEU A 194 7.33 29.40 -5.76
CA LEU A 194 6.50 29.53 -4.54
C LEU A 194 7.12 30.51 -3.52
N PRO A 195 6.35 31.00 -2.54
CA PRO A 195 6.88 31.84 -1.45
C PRO A 195 8.03 31.17 -0.69
N GLN A 196 9.04 31.95 -0.32
CA GLN A 196 10.26 31.44 0.32
C GLN A 196 9.97 30.63 1.59
N THR A 197 8.99 31.04 2.39
CA THR A 197 8.59 30.32 3.61
C THR A 197 8.18 28.87 3.35
N VAL A 198 7.55 28.59 2.21
CA VAL A 198 7.15 27.23 1.82
C VAL A 198 8.35 26.41 1.34
N LEU A 199 9.28 27.06 0.64
CA LEU A 199 10.51 26.41 0.19
C LEU A 199 11.39 26.04 1.38
N ASP A 200 11.49 26.92 2.38
CA ASP A 200 12.27 26.70 3.60
C ASP A 200 11.77 25.48 4.39
N LEU A 201 10.44 25.26 4.46
CA LEU A 201 9.86 24.06 5.07
C LEU A 201 10.33 22.78 4.36
N THR A 202 10.36 22.79 3.03
CA THR A 202 10.78 21.61 2.26
C THR A 202 12.30 21.43 2.33
N HIS A 203 13.07 22.52 2.37
CA HIS A 203 14.52 22.50 2.59
C HIS A 203 14.89 21.99 3.99
N HIS A 204 14.05 22.20 5.01
CA HIS A 204 14.28 21.62 6.34
C HIS A 204 14.37 20.08 6.29
N TYR A 205 13.48 19.41 5.55
CA TYR A 205 13.55 17.96 5.36
C TYR A 205 14.82 17.54 4.61
N ALA A 206 15.24 18.28 3.58
CA ALA A 206 16.49 18.00 2.88
C ALA A 206 17.72 18.21 3.77
N ALA A 207 17.71 19.23 4.64
CA ALA A 207 18.76 19.49 5.61
C ALA A 207 18.84 18.36 6.65
N LEU A 208 17.70 17.83 7.12
CA LEU A 208 17.67 16.66 8.00
C LEU A 208 18.37 15.46 7.33
N CYS A 209 18.05 15.15 6.08
CA CYS A 209 18.74 14.09 5.33
C CYS A 209 20.27 14.30 5.29
N ALA A 210 20.72 15.53 5.03
CA ALA A 210 22.15 15.87 5.02
C ALA A 210 22.81 15.73 6.41
N THR A 211 22.13 16.13 7.50
CA THR A 211 22.67 15.98 8.86
C THR A 211 22.87 14.52 9.26
N PHE A 212 22.00 13.62 8.80
CA PHE A 212 22.12 12.18 9.05
C PHE A 212 23.02 11.47 8.03
N ARG A 213 23.69 12.20 7.13
CA ARG A 213 24.55 11.64 6.07
C ARG A 213 23.87 10.53 5.28
N SER A 214 22.60 10.73 4.91
CA SER A 214 21.89 9.77 4.06
C SER A 214 22.57 9.69 2.69
N SER A 215 22.50 8.54 2.02
CA SER A 215 23.10 8.37 0.70
C SER A 215 22.63 9.45 -0.30
N GLY A 216 23.53 9.94 -1.15
CA GLY A 216 23.23 10.98 -2.15
C GLY A 216 23.24 12.44 -1.65
N THR A 217 23.65 12.70 -0.39
CA THR A 217 23.75 14.06 0.17
C THR A 217 25.10 14.74 -0.02
N ASP A 218 26.12 14.05 -0.57
CA ASP A 218 27.50 14.55 -0.66
C ASP A 218 27.76 15.54 -1.81
N GLY A 219 26.75 16.32 -2.22
CA GLY A 219 26.82 17.25 -3.35
C GLY A 219 26.27 18.63 -3.04
#